data_AF-A0A1I4N128-F1
#
_entry.id   AF-A0A1I4N128-F1
#
_cell.length_a   1.000
_cell.length_b   1.000
_cell.length_c   1.000
_cell.angle_alpha   90.00
_cell.angle_beta   90.00
_cell.angle_gamma   90.00
#
_symmetry.space_group_name_H-M   'P 1'
#
loop_
_entity.id
_entity.type
_entity.pdbx_description
1 polymer ?
#
loop_
_entity_poly.entity_id
_entity_poly.type
_entity_poly.pdbx_seq_one_letter_code
_entity_poly.pdbx_strand_id
1 'polypeptide(L)'
;MYEENPGTVTSALTNSSAVVFSAATISRILELTTADNSTVRIDTVTPNASGVVTVASGAEVVLVGSSDTAQTTLVVPNNAPVLVFQGKGGVNVVLDNGSVAPQAPPGVTERVVVGSAGNDKIVVADAKNTQVTLGSGNSTVVTGSGDDTVEAGLGNSTITGGSGHSIVKLAGKATDYVVTVQDGHAVVTHAGGGKTTDISNIQYVQLDNNKALVFANDSKEAAVSTLYAAAFGRDGDAHGLQYYFDGAKAGYSLTQIAESFLQSAEYKARPEQSDTDFISDLYLHTFARAAEAGGLAYWTAALASGASRAEVIANFVSVAGQNLDGAIHTEATVVGQVTIVHNIV
;
A
#
# COMPACT_ATOMS: atom_id res chain seq x y z
N MET A 1 -21.88 -23.10 12.51
CA MET A 1 -21.64 -21.81 13.19
C MET A 1 -21.52 -22.00 14.69
N TYR A 2 -20.57 -21.33 15.33
CA TYR A 2 -20.34 -21.27 16.77
C TYR A 2 -19.86 -19.87 17.17
N GLU A 3 -19.86 -19.56 18.47
CA GLU A 3 -19.43 -18.27 19.01
C GLU A 3 -18.19 -18.44 19.90
N GLU A 4 -17.19 -17.56 19.74
CA GLU A 4 -15.95 -17.56 20.54
C GLU A 4 -15.60 -16.17 21.04
N ASN A 5 -14.94 -16.07 22.18
CA ASN A 5 -14.45 -14.76 22.64
C ASN A 5 -13.26 -14.27 21.76
N PRO A 6 -13.08 -12.96 21.58
CA PRO A 6 -11.99 -12.41 20.74
C PRO A 6 -10.57 -12.87 21.11
N GLY A 7 -10.31 -13.14 22.40
CA GLY A 7 -9.00 -13.62 22.86
C GLY A 7 -8.70 -15.05 22.43
N THR A 8 -9.70 -15.93 22.48
CA THR A 8 -9.62 -17.30 21.94
C THR A 8 -9.40 -17.26 20.42
N VAL A 9 -10.15 -16.42 19.70
CA VAL A 9 -10.00 -16.26 18.24
C VAL A 9 -8.59 -15.79 17.89
N THR A 10 -8.11 -14.75 18.57
CA THR A 10 -6.74 -14.22 18.40
C THR A 10 -5.70 -15.31 18.60
N SER A 11 -5.82 -16.08 19.69
CA SER A 11 -4.88 -17.16 20.00
C SER A 11 -4.92 -18.27 18.95
N ALA A 12 -6.12 -18.68 18.52
CA ALA A 12 -6.30 -19.74 17.51
C ALA A 12 -5.72 -19.34 16.15
N LEU A 13 -6.02 -18.12 15.67
CA LEU A 13 -5.50 -17.61 14.39
C LEU A 13 -3.97 -17.46 14.45
N THR A 14 -3.44 -16.84 15.50
CA THR A 14 -1.99 -16.69 15.69
C THR A 14 -1.27 -18.04 15.72
N ASN A 15 -1.82 -19.03 16.42
CA ASN A 15 -1.24 -20.38 16.50
C ASN A 15 -1.31 -21.14 15.17
N SER A 16 -2.30 -20.83 14.32
CA SER A 16 -2.41 -21.44 13.00
C SER A 16 -1.34 -20.95 12.03
N SER A 17 -1.02 -19.65 12.07
CA SER A 17 0.08 -19.03 11.34
C SER A 17 0.27 -17.58 11.80
N ALA A 18 1.30 -17.31 12.62
CA ALA A 18 1.60 -15.96 13.07
C ALA A 18 2.08 -15.03 11.94
N VAL A 19 2.47 -15.60 10.80
CA VAL A 19 2.87 -14.82 9.61
C VAL A 19 1.65 -14.33 8.84
N VAL A 20 0.68 -15.22 8.59
CA VAL A 20 -0.54 -14.88 7.85
C VAL A 20 -1.50 -14.11 8.74
N PHE A 21 -1.66 -14.54 10.00
CA PHE A 21 -2.48 -13.85 10.99
C PHE A 21 -1.60 -12.96 11.85
N SER A 22 -1.04 -11.92 11.22
CA SER A 22 -0.31 -10.87 11.92
C SER A 22 -1.24 -10.15 12.92
N ALA A 23 -0.65 -9.44 13.88
CA ALA A 23 -1.44 -8.63 14.81
C ALA A 23 -2.33 -7.60 14.08
N ALA A 24 -1.87 -7.05 12.95
CA ALA A 24 -2.64 -6.12 12.13
C ALA A 24 -3.82 -6.82 11.42
N THR A 25 -3.59 -7.99 10.83
CA THR A 25 -4.62 -8.80 10.18
C THR A 25 -5.70 -9.21 11.19
N ILE A 26 -5.30 -9.65 12.39
CA ILE A 26 -6.24 -10.02 13.45
C ILE A 26 -7.04 -8.79 13.93
N SER A 27 -6.39 -7.64 14.13
CA SER A 27 -7.08 -6.39 14.49
C SER A 27 -8.18 -6.07 13.49
N ARG A 28 -7.88 -6.18 12.19
CA ARG A 28 -8.87 -5.90 11.15
C ARG A 28 -10.02 -6.90 11.12
N ILE A 29 -9.72 -8.19 11.33
CA ILE A 29 -10.77 -9.22 11.49
C ILE A 29 -11.71 -8.85 12.63
N LEU A 30 -11.17 -8.48 13.80
CA LEU A 30 -11.98 -8.15 14.96
C LEU A 30 -12.77 -6.84 14.79
N GLU A 31 -12.21 -5.83 14.11
CA GLU A 31 -12.92 -4.58 13.76
C GLU A 31 -14.14 -4.81 12.87
N LEU A 32 -14.11 -5.86 12.03
CA LEU A 32 -15.21 -6.22 11.13
C LEU A 32 -16.25 -7.15 11.76
N THR A 33 -15.92 -7.80 12.88
CA THR A 33 -16.89 -8.54 13.70
C THR A 33 -17.70 -7.54 14.53
N THR A 34 -18.92 -7.89 14.95
CA THR A 34 -19.84 -6.93 15.59
C THR A 34 -19.16 -6.09 16.68
N ALA A 35 -19.10 -4.78 16.43
CA ALA A 35 -18.27 -3.81 17.16
C ALA A 35 -18.62 -3.65 18.65
N ASP A 36 -19.70 -4.30 19.10
CA ASP A 36 -20.25 -4.29 20.46
C ASP A 36 -20.19 -5.65 21.19
N ASN A 37 -19.85 -6.77 20.54
CA ASN A 37 -20.07 -8.11 21.11
C ASN A 37 -18.85 -8.78 21.75
N SER A 38 -19.09 -9.31 22.95
CA SER A 38 -18.21 -10.21 23.70
C SER A 38 -17.81 -11.51 22.98
N THR A 39 -18.36 -11.78 21.79
CA THR A 39 -18.17 -13.00 21.01
C THR A 39 -18.09 -12.71 19.50
N VAL A 40 -17.42 -13.61 18.77
CA VAL A 40 -17.26 -13.64 17.32
C VAL A 40 -18.00 -14.85 16.77
N ARG A 41 -18.85 -14.65 15.76
CA ARG A 41 -19.62 -15.71 15.08
C ARG A 41 -18.84 -16.33 13.94
N ILE A 42 -18.41 -17.58 14.14
CA ILE A 42 -17.56 -18.31 13.20
C ILE A 42 -18.37 -19.43 12.55
N ASP A 43 -18.31 -19.53 11.22
CA ASP A 43 -18.86 -20.67 10.49
C ASP A 43 -17.76 -21.42 9.75
N THR A 44 -17.66 -22.74 9.97
CA THR A 44 -16.72 -23.61 9.26
C THR A 44 -17.46 -24.38 8.20
N VAL A 45 -17.05 -24.22 6.96
CA VAL A 45 -17.78 -24.67 5.79
C VAL A 45 -16.86 -25.42 4.84
N THR A 46 -17.38 -26.46 4.21
CA THR A 46 -16.73 -27.13 3.07
C THR A 46 -17.60 -26.87 1.85
N PRO A 47 -17.03 -26.42 0.71
CA PRO A 47 -17.79 -26.22 -0.51
C PRO A 47 -18.41 -27.54 -0.98
N ASN A 48 -19.54 -27.44 -1.68
CA ASN A 48 -20.12 -28.60 -2.33
C ASN A 48 -19.29 -29.06 -3.55
N ALA A 49 -19.73 -30.12 -4.23
CA ALA A 49 -19.02 -30.68 -5.40
C ALA A 49 -18.83 -29.67 -6.56
N SER A 50 -19.62 -28.60 -6.61
CA SER A 50 -19.51 -27.52 -7.60
C SER A 50 -18.74 -26.30 -7.09
N GLY A 51 -18.11 -26.37 -5.91
CA GLY A 51 -17.36 -25.26 -5.33
C GLY A 51 -18.21 -24.22 -4.61
N VAL A 52 -19.52 -24.42 -4.48
CA VAL A 52 -20.41 -23.44 -3.85
C VAL A 52 -20.29 -23.52 -2.34
N VAL A 53 -20.05 -22.38 -1.71
CA VAL A 53 -19.98 -22.22 -0.26
C VAL A 53 -21.33 -21.70 0.25
N THR A 54 -21.91 -22.39 1.23
CA THR A 54 -23.14 -21.96 1.91
C THR A 54 -22.81 -21.59 3.33
N VAL A 55 -23.18 -20.37 3.74
CA VAL A 55 -22.82 -19.80 5.04
C VAL A 55 -24.08 -19.52 5.85
N ALA A 56 -24.04 -19.83 7.14
CA ALA A 56 -25.12 -19.51 8.07
C ALA A 56 -25.39 -17.99 8.14
N SER A 57 -26.66 -17.60 8.25
CA SER A 57 -27.03 -16.19 8.43
C SER A 57 -26.39 -15.62 9.70
N GLY A 58 -25.76 -14.45 9.60
CA GLY A 58 -25.10 -13.78 10.72
C GLY A 58 -23.68 -14.27 11.04
N ALA A 59 -23.09 -15.13 10.20
CA ALA A 59 -21.68 -15.46 10.30
C ALA A 59 -20.82 -14.23 10.01
N GLU A 60 -19.80 -14.01 10.84
CA GLU A 60 -18.87 -12.89 10.70
C GLU A 60 -17.54 -13.36 10.10
N VAL A 61 -17.05 -14.50 10.58
CA VAL A 61 -15.85 -15.17 10.06
C VAL A 61 -16.23 -16.51 9.45
N VAL A 62 -15.86 -16.71 8.19
CA VAL A 62 -16.10 -17.97 7.48
C VAL A 62 -14.79 -18.66 7.20
N LEU A 63 -14.65 -19.84 7.79
CA LEU A 63 -13.54 -20.75 7.64
C LEU A 63 -13.88 -21.75 6.52
N VAL A 64 -13.34 -21.51 5.32
CA VAL A 64 -13.65 -22.29 4.11
C VAL A 64 -12.60 -23.37 3.88
N GLY A 65 -12.95 -24.63 4.09
CA GLY A 65 -12.11 -25.75 3.71
C GLY A 65 -11.95 -25.85 2.19
N SER A 66 -10.72 -26.06 1.71
CA SER A 66 -10.40 -26.35 0.31
C SER A 66 -9.50 -27.59 0.22
N SER A 67 -9.27 -28.10 -0.99
CA SER A 67 -8.44 -29.28 -1.19
C SER A 67 -6.98 -29.03 -0.78
N ASP A 68 -6.32 -30.06 -0.25
CA ASP A 68 -4.88 -30.05 0.03
C ASP A 68 -4.02 -30.37 -1.20
N THR A 69 -4.61 -30.87 -2.28
CA THR A 69 -3.87 -31.43 -3.42
C THR A 69 -4.19 -30.76 -4.75
N ALA A 70 -5.29 -30.02 -4.84
CA ALA A 70 -5.71 -29.36 -6.06
C ALA A 70 -6.32 -27.99 -5.78
N GLN A 71 -6.21 -27.08 -6.74
CA GLN A 71 -6.84 -25.76 -6.63
C GLN A 71 -8.36 -25.89 -6.68
N THR A 72 -9.06 -25.27 -5.73
CA THR A 72 -10.52 -25.33 -5.63
C THR A 72 -11.14 -24.04 -6.16
N THR A 73 -12.00 -24.11 -7.18
CA THR A 73 -12.78 -22.94 -7.62
C THR A 73 -13.97 -22.75 -6.68
N LEU A 74 -14.12 -21.56 -6.11
CA LEU A 74 -15.09 -21.26 -5.08
C LEU A 74 -16.09 -20.20 -5.55
N VAL A 75 -17.36 -20.45 -5.25
CA VAL A 75 -18.42 -19.45 -5.29
C VAL A 75 -18.78 -19.12 -3.86
N VAL A 76 -18.31 -17.97 -3.37
CA VAL A 76 -18.49 -17.53 -1.99
C VAL A 76 -19.69 -16.60 -1.87
N PRO A 77 -20.48 -16.69 -0.79
CA PRO A 77 -21.59 -15.79 -0.54
C PRO A 77 -21.10 -14.46 0.06
N ASN A 78 -21.94 -13.43 -0.04
CA ASN A 78 -21.58 -12.05 0.30
C ASN A 78 -21.95 -11.62 1.73
N ASN A 79 -22.38 -12.57 2.55
CA ASN A 79 -23.00 -12.31 3.85
C ASN A 79 -22.01 -12.15 5.02
N ALA A 80 -20.76 -12.61 4.86
CA ALA A 80 -19.74 -12.49 5.90
C ALA A 80 -18.64 -11.49 5.49
N PRO A 81 -18.21 -10.60 6.39
CA PRO A 81 -17.12 -9.67 6.13
C PRO A 81 -15.73 -10.32 6.15
N VAL A 82 -15.57 -11.52 6.72
CA VAL A 82 -14.27 -12.21 6.79
C VAL A 82 -14.34 -13.60 6.17
N LEU A 83 -13.48 -13.85 5.17
CA LEU A 83 -13.28 -15.14 4.52
C LEU A 83 -11.85 -15.65 4.78
N VAL A 84 -11.71 -16.89 5.23
CA VAL A 84 -10.42 -17.54 5.44
C VAL A 84 -10.39 -18.87 4.71
N PHE A 85 -9.55 -18.99 3.69
CA PHE A 85 -9.39 -20.22 2.94
C PHE A 85 -8.37 -21.15 3.60
N GLN A 86 -8.75 -22.41 3.80
CA GLN A 86 -7.92 -23.43 4.43
C GLN A 86 -7.57 -24.51 3.43
N GLY A 87 -6.35 -25.03 3.49
CA GLY A 87 -5.87 -26.10 2.62
C GLY A 87 -4.60 -25.72 1.88
N LYS A 88 -3.97 -26.72 1.27
CA LYS A 88 -2.66 -26.59 0.58
C LYS A 88 -2.75 -26.55 -0.94
N GLY A 89 -3.91 -26.85 -1.51
CA GLY A 89 -4.11 -26.94 -2.96
C GLY A 89 -4.34 -25.59 -3.65
N GLY A 90 -4.71 -24.55 -2.91
CA GLY A 90 -5.02 -23.22 -3.46
C GLY A 90 -6.51 -23.01 -3.72
N VAL A 91 -6.92 -21.75 -3.89
CA VAL A 91 -8.29 -21.40 -4.31
C VAL A 91 -8.31 -20.57 -5.59
N ASN A 92 -9.43 -20.61 -6.31
CA ASN A 92 -9.76 -19.66 -7.37
C ASN A 92 -11.12 -19.03 -7.04
N VAL A 93 -11.14 -17.74 -6.70
CA VAL A 93 -12.32 -17.05 -6.21
C VAL A 93 -12.47 -15.67 -6.84
N VAL A 94 -13.71 -15.34 -7.20
CA VAL A 94 -14.11 -13.99 -7.59
C VAL A 94 -15.06 -13.47 -6.51
N LEU A 95 -14.74 -12.31 -5.99
CA LEU A 95 -15.47 -11.62 -4.94
C LEU A 95 -16.28 -10.50 -5.59
N ASP A 96 -17.53 -10.81 -5.92
CA ASP A 96 -18.45 -9.89 -6.59
C ASP A 96 -19.76 -9.80 -5.80
N ASN A 97 -20.01 -8.62 -5.24
CA ASN A 97 -21.24 -8.36 -4.50
C ASN A 97 -22.41 -7.90 -5.38
N GLY A 98 -22.21 -7.70 -6.70
CA GLY A 98 -23.21 -7.20 -7.64
C GLY A 98 -23.82 -5.83 -7.27
N SER A 99 -23.37 -5.22 -6.19
CA SER A 99 -23.91 -4.02 -5.58
C SER A 99 -22.86 -2.93 -5.58
N VAL A 100 -23.19 -1.81 -6.22
CA VAL A 100 -22.43 -0.55 -6.21
C VAL A 100 -22.67 0.23 -4.92
N ALA A 101 -22.64 -0.44 -3.76
CA ALA A 101 -22.74 0.26 -2.48
C ALA A 101 -21.75 1.43 -2.47
N PRO A 102 -22.12 2.61 -1.93
CA PRO A 102 -21.22 3.75 -1.94
C PRO A 102 -19.90 3.33 -1.28
N GLN A 103 -18.79 3.56 -1.98
CA GLN A 103 -17.46 3.18 -1.52
C GLN A 103 -17.23 3.74 -0.12
N ALA A 104 -16.76 2.89 0.80
CA ALA A 104 -16.40 3.34 2.14
C ALA A 104 -15.29 4.41 2.07
N PRO A 105 -15.21 5.33 3.05
CA PRO A 105 -14.13 6.29 3.11
C PRO A 105 -12.75 5.61 3.05
N PRO A 106 -11.73 6.28 2.48
CA PRO A 106 -10.37 5.75 2.47
C PRO A 106 -9.92 5.34 3.88
N GLY A 107 -9.24 4.19 3.98
CA GLY A 107 -8.74 3.64 5.25
C GLY A 107 -9.75 2.82 6.05
N VAL A 108 -11.04 2.81 5.67
CA VAL A 108 -12.02 1.87 6.22
C VAL A 108 -12.00 0.59 5.39
N THR A 109 -11.74 -0.57 6.00
CA THR A 109 -11.90 -1.86 5.33
C THR A 109 -13.30 -2.37 5.61
N GLU A 110 -13.89 -3.01 4.61
CA GLU A 110 -15.23 -3.60 4.65
C GLU A 110 -15.19 -5.12 4.56
N ARG A 111 -14.07 -5.69 4.10
CA ARG A 111 -13.87 -7.13 3.94
C ARG A 111 -12.42 -7.54 4.19
N VAL A 112 -12.22 -8.64 4.91
CA VAL A 112 -10.93 -9.32 5.01
C VAL A 112 -11.02 -10.68 4.31
N VAL A 113 -10.01 -10.97 3.48
CA VAL A 113 -9.86 -12.23 2.76
C VAL A 113 -8.47 -12.77 3.06
N VAL A 114 -8.41 -13.97 3.61
CA VAL A 114 -7.15 -14.66 3.89
C VAL A 114 -7.03 -15.83 2.93
N GLY A 115 -5.99 -15.81 2.11
CA GLY A 115 -5.60 -16.86 1.17
C GLY A 115 -5.23 -18.16 1.87
N SER A 116 -5.13 -19.23 1.09
CA SER A 116 -4.74 -20.55 1.57
C SER A 116 -3.22 -20.70 1.65
N ALA A 117 -2.74 -21.89 2.05
CA ALA A 117 -1.31 -22.20 1.97
C ALA A 117 -0.84 -22.50 0.53
N GLY A 118 -1.77 -22.78 -0.38
CA GLY A 118 -1.51 -23.09 -1.78
C GLY A 118 -1.51 -21.86 -2.69
N ASN A 119 -1.40 -22.10 -3.99
CA ASN A 119 -1.41 -21.05 -5.00
C ASN A 119 -2.84 -20.54 -5.20
N ASP A 120 -3.10 -19.30 -4.78
CA ASP A 120 -4.44 -18.72 -4.85
C ASP A 120 -4.58 -17.80 -6.05
N LYS A 121 -5.78 -17.76 -6.62
CA LYS A 121 -6.23 -16.75 -7.56
C LYS A 121 -7.43 -16.03 -6.94
N ILE A 122 -7.23 -14.77 -6.56
CA ILE A 122 -8.25 -13.97 -5.87
C ILE A 122 -8.54 -12.74 -6.72
N VAL A 123 -9.80 -12.54 -7.11
CA VAL A 123 -10.24 -11.34 -7.83
C VAL A 123 -11.25 -10.61 -6.96
N VAL A 124 -10.94 -9.37 -6.59
CA VAL A 124 -11.88 -8.43 -6.01
C VAL A 124 -12.55 -7.70 -7.17
N ALA A 125 -13.82 -8.02 -7.44
CA ALA A 125 -14.56 -7.49 -8.58
C ALA A 125 -15.60 -6.43 -8.18
N ASP A 126 -15.83 -6.25 -6.88
CA ASP A 126 -16.70 -5.22 -6.33
C ASP A 126 -15.92 -3.97 -5.87
N ALA A 127 -16.65 -2.97 -5.38
CA ALA A 127 -16.11 -1.69 -4.93
C ALA A 127 -15.74 -1.65 -3.43
N LYS A 128 -15.75 -2.79 -2.75
CA LYS A 128 -15.46 -2.83 -1.31
C LYS A 128 -13.97 -2.62 -1.06
N ASN A 129 -13.63 -1.82 -0.06
CA ASN A 129 -12.26 -1.74 0.43
C ASN A 129 -11.90 -3.07 1.12
N THR A 130 -11.09 -3.90 0.46
CA THR A 130 -10.78 -5.28 0.84
C THR A 130 -9.33 -5.40 1.28
N GLN A 131 -9.10 -5.97 2.46
CA GLN A 131 -7.78 -6.49 2.81
C GLN A 131 -7.67 -7.94 2.32
N VAL A 132 -6.69 -8.22 1.47
CA VAL A 132 -6.31 -9.57 1.04
C VAL A 132 -4.97 -9.91 1.67
N THR A 133 -4.91 -10.96 2.49
CA THR A 133 -3.66 -11.49 3.04
C THR A 133 -3.35 -12.83 2.40
N LEU A 134 -2.23 -12.92 1.68
CA LEU A 134 -1.80 -14.15 1.01
C LEU A 134 -1.03 -15.08 1.95
N GLY A 135 -1.13 -16.39 1.69
CA GLY A 135 -0.38 -17.40 2.41
C GLY A 135 1.02 -17.67 1.83
N SER A 136 1.43 -18.94 1.88
CA SER A 136 2.75 -19.39 1.44
C SER A 136 2.88 -19.72 -0.04
N GLY A 137 1.76 -19.87 -0.74
CA GLY A 137 1.74 -20.22 -2.16
C GLY A 137 2.06 -19.05 -3.07
N ASN A 138 2.34 -19.38 -4.33
CA ASN A 138 2.54 -18.41 -5.39
C ASN A 138 1.18 -17.98 -5.93
N SER A 139 0.75 -16.77 -5.58
CA SER A 139 -0.65 -16.37 -5.75
C SER A 139 -0.81 -15.19 -6.71
N THR A 140 -1.99 -15.07 -7.30
CA THR A 140 -2.38 -13.95 -8.15
C THR A 140 -3.55 -13.20 -7.50
N VAL A 141 -3.42 -11.88 -7.39
CA VAL A 141 -4.49 -11.00 -6.91
C VAL A 141 -4.78 -9.93 -7.95
N VAL A 142 -6.07 -9.72 -8.22
CA VAL A 142 -6.56 -8.54 -8.93
C VAL A 142 -7.47 -7.77 -7.99
N THR A 143 -7.16 -6.51 -7.72
CA THR A 143 -7.98 -5.65 -6.87
C THR A 143 -9.06 -4.93 -7.66
N GLY A 144 -10.05 -4.37 -6.95
CA GLY A 144 -11.25 -3.80 -7.54
C GLY A 144 -11.19 -2.29 -7.68
N SER A 145 -12.37 -1.66 -7.70
CA SER A 145 -12.48 -0.20 -7.68
C SER A 145 -12.41 0.40 -6.27
N GLY A 146 -12.37 -0.44 -5.22
CA GLY A 146 -12.17 -0.01 -3.85
C GLY A 146 -10.70 0.29 -3.53
N ASP A 147 -10.47 0.90 -2.38
CA ASP A 147 -9.13 1.12 -1.82
C ASP A 147 -8.69 -0.15 -1.09
N ASP A 148 -8.21 -1.12 -1.87
CA ASP A 148 -7.83 -2.43 -1.38
C ASP A 148 -6.42 -2.44 -0.76
N THR A 149 -6.14 -3.42 0.09
CA THR A 149 -4.81 -3.66 0.65
C THR A 149 -4.43 -5.12 0.43
N VAL A 150 -3.29 -5.38 -0.20
CA VAL A 150 -2.80 -6.76 -0.42
C VAL A 150 -1.51 -7.00 0.35
N GLU A 151 -1.53 -7.89 1.34
CA GLU A 151 -0.33 -8.41 2.01
C GLU A 151 0.21 -9.60 1.21
N ALA A 152 1.37 -9.45 0.57
CA ALA A 152 1.83 -10.33 -0.50
C ALA A 152 2.22 -11.77 -0.07
N GLY A 153 2.22 -12.05 1.23
CA GLY A 153 2.53 -13.38 1.78
C GLY A 153 4.00 -13.78 1.61
N LEU A 154 4.27 -15.08 1.59
CA LEU A 154 5.63 -15.65 1.55
C LEU A 154 6.02 -16.26 0.19
N GLY A 155 5.07 -16.38 -0.73
CA GLY A 155 5.27 -16.96 -2.05
C GLY A 155 5.70 -15.94 -3.10
N ASN A 156 5.90 -16.41 -4.32
CA ASN A 156 6.08 -15.54 -5.48
C ASN A 156 4.70 -15.14 -6.01
N SER A 157 4.33 -13.88 -5.89
CA SER A 157 2.97 -13.43 -6.15
C SER A 157 2.91 -12.38 -7.26
N THR A 158 1.80 -12.35 -7.99
CA THR A 158 1.47 -11.30 -8.95
C THR A 158 0.27 -10.52 -8.42
N ILE A 159 0.40 -9.20 -8.32
CA ILE A 159 -0.63 -8.31 -7.81
C ILE A 159 -0.88 -7.22 -8.84
N THR A 160 -2.12 -7.15 -9.32
CA THR A 160 -2.58 -6.13 -10.25
C THR A 160 -3.64 -5.29 -9.56
N GLY A 161 -3.41 -3.98 -9.49
CA GLY A 161 -4.41 -3.05 -8.98
C GLY A 161 -5.60 -2.91 -9.92
N GLY A 162 -6.75 -2.51 -9.38
CA GLY A 162 -7.91 -2.06 -10.13
C GLY A 162 -7.95 -0.54 -10.28
N SER A 163 -9.14 0.04 -10.48
CA SER A 163 -9.29 1.49 -10.63
C SER A 163 -9.27 2.27 -9.31
N GLY A 164 -9.35 1.58 -8.17
CA GLY A 164 -9.24 2.17 -6.84
C GLY A 164 -7.78 2.30 -6.38
N HIS A 165 -7.55 2.93 -5.24
CA HIS A 165 -6.20 3.20 -4.75
C HIS A 165 -5.73 2.08 -3.84
N SER A 166 -5.24 1.03 -4.48
CA SER A 166 -4.81 -0.17 -3.79
C SER A 166 -3.37 -0.05 -3.28
N ILE A 167 -3.11 -0.63 -2.11
CA ILE A 167 -1.79 -0.67 -1.46
C ILE A 167 -1.30 -2.12 -1.44
N VAL A 168 -0.02 -2.34 -1.74
CA VAL A 168 0.63 -3.62 -1.46
C VAL A 168 1.46 -3.49 -0.17
N LYS A 169 1.42 -4.49 0.70
CA LYS A 169 2.25 -4.57 1.90
C LYS A 169 3.23 -5.73 1.77
N LEU A 170 4.51 -5.44 1.99
CA LEU A 170 5.58 -6.43 2.05
C LEU A 170 6.23 -6.38 3.44
N ALA A 171 6.59 -7.53 3.99
CA ALA A 171 7.28 -7.60 5.28
C ALA A 171 8.78 -7.31 5.12
N GLY A 172 9.39 -6.59 6.06
CA GLY A 172 10.83 -6.29 6.03
C GLY A 172 11.16 -4.87 5.60
N LYS A 173 12.46 -4.59 5.51
CA LYS A 173 13.01 -3.25 5.27
C LYS A 173 13.22 -3.01 3.78
N ALA A 174 13.26 -1.75 3.35
CA ALA A 174 13.55 -1.38 1.96
C ALA A 174 14.88 -1.96 1.44
N THR A 175 15.89 -2.07 2.31
CA THR A 175 17.19 -2.67 1.97
C THR A 175 17.14 -4.17 1.71
N ASP A 176 16.05 -4.84 2.07
CA ASP A 176 15.87 -6.27 1.84
C ASP A 176 15.38 -6.53 0.41
N TYR A 177 15.04 -5.49 -0.35
CA TYR A 177 14.40 -5.59 -1.65
C TYR A 177 15.24 -4.99 -2.78
N VAL A 178 15.17 -5.64 -3.93
CA VAL A 178 15.65 -5.13 -5.22
C VAL A 178 14.45 -4.99 -6.14
N VAL A 179 14.28 -3.82 -6.75
CA VAL A 179 13.19 -3.55 -7.70
C VAL A 179 13.73 -3.57 -9.12
N THR A 180 13.12 -4.37 -9.98
CA THR A 180 13.36 -4.35 -11.43
C THR A 180 12.08 -3.95 -12.15
N VAL A 181 12.20 -3.07 -13.14
CA VAL A 181 11.07 -2.54 -13.89
C VAL A 181 11.09 -3.09 -15.31
N GLN A 182 9.96 -3.63 -15.74
CA GLN A 182 9.80 -4.14 -17.10
C GLN A 182 8.33 -4.08 -17.52
N ASP A 183 8.05 -3.60 -18.73
CA ASP A 183 6.72 -3.68 -19.39
C ASP A 183 5.54 -3.13 -18.57
N GLY A 184 5.74 -2.08 -17.76
CA GLY A 184 4.71 -1.50 -16.88
C GLY A 184 4.57 -2.17 -15.52
N HIS A 185 5.45 -3.14 -15.23
CA HIS A 185 5.49 -3.87 -13.97
C HIS A 185 6.71 -3.49 -13.14
N ALA A 186 6.52 -3.45 -11.82
CA ALA A 186 7.57 -3.43 -10.82
C ALA A 186 7.69 -4.82 -10.19
N VAL A 187 8.79 -5.53 -10.49
CA VAL A 187 9.10 -6.82 -9.88
C VAL A 187 9.98 -6.57 -8.66
N VAL A 188 9.41 -6.76 -7.48
CA VAL A 188 10.06 -6.54 -6.18
C VAL A 188 10.61 -7.88 -5.68
N THR A 189 11.93 -8.02 -5.62
CA THR A 189 12.62 -9.26 -5.24
C THR A 189 13.27 -9.14 -3.87
N HIS A 190 12.92 -10.02 -2.93
CA HIS A 190 13.56 -10.09 -1.62
C HIS A 190 14.97 -10.69 -1.74
N ALA A 191 16.02 -9.92 -1.46
CA ALA A 191 17.42 -10.26 -1.68
C ALA A 191 17.88 -11.51 -0.92
N GLY A 192 17.38 -11.74 0.29
CA GLY A 192 17.76 -12.90 1.10
C GLY A 192 17.05 -14.21 0.72
N GLY A 193 15.94 -14.15 -0.02
CA GLY A 193 15.06 -15.30 -0.26
C GLY A 193 14.71 -15.57 -1.72
N GLY A 194 15.03 -14.63 -2.62
CA GLY A 194 14.69 -14.69 -4.04
C GLY A 194 13.18 -14.67 -4.32
N LYS A 195 12.37 -14.32 -3.32
CA LYS A 195 10.91 -14.24 -3.46
C LYS A 195 10.53 -12.97 -4.19
N THR A 196 9.61 -13.09 -5.14
CA THR A 196 9.24 -12.00 -6.04
C THR A 196 7.77 -11.62 -5.87
N THR A 197 7.50 -10.33 -5.77
CA THR A 197 6.16 -9.78 -5.94
C THR A 197 6.17 -8.95 -7.22
N ASP A 198 5.46 -9.41 -8.23
CA ASP A 198 5.26 -8.72 -9.50
C ASP A 198 4.02 -7.81 -9.40
N ILE A 199 4.22 -6.50 -9.53
CA ILE A 199 3.22 -5.47 -9.22
C ILE A 199 2.94 -4.62 -10.46
N SER A 200 1.66 -4.44 -10.77
CA SER A 200 1.15 -3.52 -11.80
C SER A 200 -0.07 -2.76 -11.27
N ASN A 201 -0.33 -1.55 -11.75
CA ASN A 201 -1.47 -0.72 -11.36
C ASN A 201 -1.54 -0.41 -9.85
N ILE A 202 -0.37 -0.28 -9.20
CA ILE A 202 -0.22 0.06 -7.79
C ILE A 202 0.94 1.05 -7.66
N GLN A 203 0.71 2.21 -7.06
CA GLN A 203 1.75 3.23 -6.87
C GLN A 203 2.40 3.19 -5.48
N TYR A 204 1.83 2.47 -4.51
CA TYR A 204 2.32 2.47 -3.12
C TYR A 204 2.49 1.06 -2.55
N VAL A 205 3.72 0.74 -2.17
CA VAL A 205 4.08 -0.49 -1.47
C VAL A 205 4.58 -0.16 -0.07
N GLN A 206 3.81 -0.53 0.95
CA GLN A 206 4.20 -0.34 2.35
C GLN A 206 5.20 -1.42 2.79
N LEU A 207 6.19 -0.98 3.56
CA LEU A 207 7.21 -1.78 4.22
C LEU A 207 7.17 -1.56 5.75
N ASP A 208 8.07 -2.21 6.49
CA ASP A 208 8.17 -2.04 7.93
C ASP A 208 8.52 -0.59 8.34
N ASN A 209 8.17 -0.22 9.58
CA ASN A 209 8.49 1.10 10.19
C ASN A 209 7.99 2.30 9.36
N ASN A 210 6.82 2.17 8.73
CA ASN A 210 6.21 3.20 7.89
C ASN A 210 7.08 3.64 6.70
N LYS A 211 7.96 2.76 6.22
CA LYS A 211 8.68 2.95 4.96
C LYS A 211 7.85 2.49 3.78
N ALA A 212 8.18 2.98 2.59
CA ALA A 212 7.44 2.64 1.38
C ALA A 212 8.33 2.60 0.14
N LEU A 213 7.93 1.79 -0.83
CA LEU A 213 8.32 1.96 -2.21
C LEU A 213 7.17 2.66 -2.93
N VAL A 214 7.48 3.75 -3.60
CA VAL A 214 6.55 4.53 -4.40
C VAL A 214 6.88 4.29 -5.85
N PHE A 215 5.90 3.82 -6.62
CA PHE A 215 6.01 3.60 -8.05
C PHE A 215 5.27 4.71 -8.77
N ALA A 216 6.01 5.77 -9.10
CA ALA A 216 5.47 6.93 -9.80
C ALA A 216 5.31 6.61 -11.29
N ASN A 217 4.22 7.06 -11.90
CA ASN A 217 4.01 6.89 -13.34
C ASN A 217 4.87 7.84 -14.18
N ASP A 218 5.15 9.03 -13.65
CA ASP A 218 5.94 10.06 -14.30
C ASP A 218 6.77 10.89 -13.29
N SER A 219 7.56 11.83 -13.80
CA SER A 219 8.40 12.68 -12.95
C SER A 219 7.63 13.70 -12.11
N LYS A 220 6.36 14.01 -12.42
CA LYS A 220 5.54 14.88 -11.57
C LYS A 220 5.07 14.14 -10.33
N GLU A 221 4.61 12.89 -10.46
CA GLU A 221 4.29 12.05 -9.31
C GLU A 221 5.54 11.77 -8.45
N ALA A 222 6.68 11.50 -9.09
CA ALA A 222 7.94 11.33 -8.37
C ALA A 222 8.35 12.61 -7.61
N ALA A 223 8.13 13.78 -8.22
CA ALA A 223 8.35 15.07 -7.57
C ALA A 223 7.42 15.27 -6.36
N VAL A 224 6.14 14.89 -6.44
CA VAL A 224 5.22 14.96 -5.28
C VAL A 224 5.73 14.12 -4.11
N SER A 225 6.24 12.91 -4.36
CA SER A 225 6.84 12.11 -3.29
C SER A 225 8.09 12.77 -2.71
N THR A 226 8.92 13.38 -3.56
CA THR A 226 10.12 14.11 -3.14
C THR A 226 9.78 15.40 -2.36
N LEU A 227 8.64 16.06 -2.63
CA LEU A 227 8.16 17.19 -1.83
C LEU A 227 7.94 16.78 -0.36
N TYR A 228 7.42 15.56 -0.10
CA TYR A 228 7.24 15.08 1.27
C TYR A 228 8.57 14.95 2.00
N ALA A 229 9.56 14.34 1.34
CA ALA A 229 10.91 14.25 1.87
C ALA A 229 11.47 15.65 2.15
N ALA A 230 11.49 16.53 1.16
CA ALA A 230 12.05 17.88 1.29
C ALA A 230 11.38 18.69 2.42
N ALA A 231 10.05 18.76 2.45
CA ALA A 231 9.32 19.58 3.40
C ALA A 231 9.27 18.97 4.82
N PHE A 232 9.13 17.65 4.94
CA PHE A 232 8.85 17.02 6.22
C PHE A 232 9.99 16.14 6.76
N GLY A 233 10.96 15.76 5.95
CA GLY A 233 12.02 14.81 6.33
C GLY A 233 11.54 13.37 6.47
N ARG A 234 10.40 13.04 5.84
CA ARG A 234 9.79 11.70 5.88
C ARG A 234 9.09 11.38 4.57
N ASP A 235 8.82 10.09 4.37
CA ASP A 235 7.97 9.63 3.29
C ASP A 235 6.51 10.07 3.54
N GLY A 236 5.77 10.34 2.47
CA GLY A 236 4.33 10.54 2.54
C GLY A 236 3.63 9.22 2.86
N ASP A 237 2.55 9.27 3.64
CA ASP A 237 1.67 8.12 3.78
C ASP A 237 0.85 7.88 2.49
N ALA A 238 0.29 6.69 2.35
CA ALA A 238 -0.40 6.28 1.13
C ALA A 238 -1.54 7.23 0.74
N HIS A 239 -2.38 7.63 1.70
CA HIS A 239 -3.52 8.52 1.46
C HIS A 239 -3.09 9.95 1.15
N GLY A 240 -2.07 10.45 1.84
CA GLY A 240 -1.46 11.74 1.54
C GLY A 240 -0.89 11.78 0.11
N LEU A 241 -0.06 10.81 -0.26
CA LEU A 241 0.53 10.73 -1.60
C LEU A 241 -0.54 10.62 -2.68
N GLN A 242 -1.55 9.76 -2.46
CA GLN A 242 -2.71 9.64 -3.35
C GLN A 242 -3.36 11.01 -3.60
N TYR A 243 -3.72 11.73 -2.53
CA TYR A 243 -4.39 13.03 -2.65
C TYR A 243 -3.59 14.01 -3.52
N TYR A 244 -2.27 14.04 -3.36
CA TYR A 244 -1.41 14.94 -4.13
C TYR A 244 -1.07 14.43 -5.53
N PHE A 245 -1.03 13.11 -5.77
CA PHE A 245 -0.95 12.54 -7.11
C PHE A 245 -2.21 12.88 -7.92
N ASP A 246 -3.40 12.73 -7.33
CA ASP A 246 -4.65 13.10 -7.97
C ASP A 246 -4.73 14.60 -8.23
N GLY A 247 -4.27 15.43 -7.28
CA GLY A 247 -4.11 16.86 -7.49
C GLY A 247 -3.16 17.20 -8.65
N ALA A 248 -2.00 16.54 -8.73
CA ALA A 248 -1.05 16.72 -9.83
C ALA A 248 -1.64 16.30 -11.18
N LYS A 249 -2.38 15.18 -11.24
CA LYS A 249 -3.14 14.73 -12.42
C LYS A 249 -4.22 15.74 -12.82
N ALA A 250 -4.88 16.35 -11.84
CA ALA A 250 -5.86 17.42 -12.04
C ALA A 250 -5.23 18.77 -12.43
N GLY A 251 -3.90 18.86 -12.51
CA GLY A 251 -3.17 20.03 -13.00
C GLY A 251 -2.63 20.97 -11.92
N TYR A 252 -2.64 20.55 -10.65
CA TYR A 252 -2.02 21.34 -9.58
C TYR A 252 -0.52 21.41 -9.80
N SER A 253 0.06 22.60 -9.65
CA SER A 253 1.51 22.78 -9.73
C SER A 253 2.20 22.27 -8.46
N LEU A 254 3.48 21.91 -8.57
CA LEU A 254 4.30 21.56 -7.40
C LEU A 254 4.34 22.69 -6.38
N THR A 255 4.30 23.96 -6.82
CA THR A 255 4.21 25.12 -5.93
C THR A 255 2.90 25.14 -5.14
N GLN A 256 1.77 24.83 -5.77
CA GLN A 256 0.47 24.77 -5.07
C GLN A 256 0.46 23.63 -4.04
N ILE A 257 1.06 22.49 -4.37
CA ILE A 257 1.19 21.36 -3.46
C ILE A 257 2.12 21.72 -2.29
N ALA A 258 3.30 22.29 -2.57
CA ALA A 258 4.22 22.75 -1.54
C ALA A 258 3.58 23.82 -0.62
N GLU A 259 2.81 24.75 -1.17
CA GLU A 259 2.07 25.74 -0.39
C GLU A 259 1.08 25.07 0.57
N SER A 260 0.34 24.05 0.12
CA SER A 260 -0.56 23.30 1.01
C SER A 260 0.18 22.56 2.14
N PHE A 261 1.40 22.06 1.89
CA PHE A 261 2.23 21.47 2.95
C PHE A 261 2.60 22.50 4.00
N LEU A 262 3.11 23.67 3.57
CA LEU A 262 3.49 24.76 4.47
C LEU A 262 2.30 25.30 5.28
N GLN A 263 1.10 25.21 4.71
CA GLN A 263 -0.13 25.62 5.37
C GLN A 263 -0.74 24.56 6.30
N SER A 264 -0.27 23.31 6.22
CA SER A 264 -0.77 22.19 7.03
C SER A 264 -0.52 22.41 8.53
N ALA A 265 -1.35 21.79 9.37
CA ALA A 265 -1.16 21.81 10.81
C ALA A 265 0.17 21.16 11.23
N GLU A 266 0.59 20.12 10.52
CA GLU A 266 1.87 19.43 10.78
C GLU A 266 3.06 20.37 10.57
N TYR A 267 3.10 21.09 9.46
CA TYR A 267 4.22 22.00 9.17
C TYR A 267 4.21 23.21 10.12
N LYS A 268 3.03 23.80 10.36
CA LYS A 268 2.87 24.95 11.26
C LYS A 268 3.17 24.65 12.73
N ALA A 269 3.15 23.38 13.13
CA ALA A 269 3.53 22.96 14.48
C ALA A 269 5.06 22.99 14.71
N ARG A 270 5.87 23.15 13.65
CA ARG A 270 7.32 23.23 13.76
C ARG A 270 7.78 24.60 14.27
N PRO A 271 8.92 24.67 14.98
CA PRO A 271 9.54 25.94 15.32
C PRO A 271 9.81 26.78 14.07
N GLU A 272 9.71 28.11 14.22
CA GLU A 272 10.14 29.02 13.16
C GLU A 272 11.64 28.81 12.87
N GLN A 273 11.99 28.78 11.59
CA GLN A 273 13.35 28.53 11.12
C GLN A 273 13.85 29.73 10.33
N SER A 274 15.14 30.02 10.42
CA SER A 274 15.78 30.95 9.49
C SER A 274 15.77 30.41 8.06
N ASP A 275 15.95 31.28 7.08
CA ASP A 275 16.01 30.85 5.68
C ASP A 275 17.22 29.92 5.42
N THR A 276 18.35 30.15 6.08
CA THR A 276 19.53 29.29 5.98
C THR A 276 19.27 27.90 6.54
N ASP A 277 18.60 27.80 7.69
CA ASP A 277 18.26 26.50 8.31
C ASP A 277 17.24 25.76 7.46
N PHE A 278 16.23 26.48 6.95
CA PHE A 278 15.23 25.92 6.04
C PHE A 278 15.88 25.30 4.79
N ILE A 279 16.78 26.02 4.11
CA ILE A 279 17.49 25.45 2.94
C ILE A 279 18.38 24.27 3.35
N SER A 280 19.05 24.35 4.50
CA SER A 280 19.91 23.26 4.99
C SER A 280 19.11 21.97 5.22
N ASP A 281 17.90 22.09 5.77
CA ASP A 281 16.97 20.98 5.96
C ASP A 281 16.53 20.39 4.62
N LEU A 282 16.26 21.20 3.58
CA LEU A 282 15.90 20.66 2.26
C LEU A 282 16.98 19.75 1.70
N TYR A 283 18.27 20.13 1.80
CA TYR A 283 19.39 19.29 1.37
C TYR A 283 19.51 18.03 2.22
N LEU A 284 19.41 18.16 3.54
CA LEU A 284 19.53 17.01 4.43
C LEU A 284 18.42 16.00 4.19
N HIS A 285 17.17 16.47 4.07
CA HIS A 285 16.03 15.58 3.90
C HIS A 285 15.98 14.93 2.52
N THR A 286 16.38 15.66 1.47
CA THR A 286 16.26 15.18 0.09
C THR A 286 17.46 14.34 -0.34
N PHE A 287 18.67 14.75 0.08
CA PHE A 287 19.92 14.16 -0.40
C PHE A 287 20.74 13.48 0.70
N ALA A 288 20.25 13.48 1.95
CA ALA A 288 20.97 12.95 3.11
C ALA A 288 22.38 13.55 3.27
N ARG A 289 22.57 14.80 2.84
CA ARG A 289 23.86 15.52 2.92
C ARG A 289 23.67 16.99 3.24
N ALA A 290 24.74 17.62 3.72
CA ALA A 290 24.78 19.06 3.88
C ALA A 290 24.74 19.78 2.52
N ALA A 291 24.18 20.98 2.51
CA ALA A 291 24.24 21.88 1.37
C ALA A 291 25.70 22.30 1.10
N GLU A 292 26.11 22.27 -0.17
CA GLU A 292 27.35 22.92 -0.57
C GLU A 292 27.20 24.45 -0.55
N ALA A 293 28.31 25.17 -0.34
CA ALA A 293 28.28 26.62 -0.16
C ALA A 293 27.61 27.38 -1.32
N GLY A 294 27.81 26.93 -2.57
CA GLY A 294 27.20 27.54 -3.75
C GLY A 294 25.69 27.31 -3.82
N GLY A 295 25.24 26.08 -3.56
CA GLY A 295 23.84 25.71 -3.53
C GLY A 295 23.07 26.42 -2.42
N LEU A 296 23.64 26.49 -1.21
CA LEU A 296 23.07 27.23 -0.09
C LEU A 296 22.92 28.72 -0.43
N ALA A 297 23.97 29.35 -0.95
CA ALA A 297 23.94 30.77 -1.33
C ALA A 297 22.89 31.07 -2.41
N TYR A 298 22.75 30.18 -3.40
CA TYR A 298 21.77 30.34 -4.48
C TYR A 298 20.33 30.35 -3.94
N TRP A 299 19.95 29.34 -3.16
CA TRP A 299 18.57 29.23 -2.67
C TRP A 299 18.23 30.28 -1.61
N THR A 300 19.18 30.64 -0.74
CA THR A 300 18.98 31.74 0.21
C THR A 300 18.84 33.09 -0.51
N ALA A 301 19.58 33.32 -1.61
CA ALA A 301 19.41 34.52 -2.43
C ALA A 301 18.04 34.57 -3.13
N ALA A 302 17.48 33.43 -3.52
CA ALA A 302 16.12 33.36 -4.07
C ALA A 302 15.07 33.81 -3.06
N LEU A 303 15.15 33.34 -1.80
CA LEU A 303 14.28 33.78 -0.71
C LEU A 303 14.45 35.29 -0.44
N ALA A 304 15.70 35.77 -0.37
CA ALA A 304 15.98 37.20 -0.18
C ALA A 304 15.45 38.09 -1.33
N SER A 305 15.30 37.52 -2.52
CA SER A 305 14.75 38.21 -3.70
C SER A 305 13.22 38.16 -3.78
N GLY A 306 12.55 37.59 -2.78
CA GLY A 306 11.09 37.56 -2.65
C GLY A 306 10.41 36.28 -3.10
N ALA A 307 11.17 35.22 -3.43
CA ALA A 307 10.57 33.91 -3.66
C ALA A 307 9.95 33.38 -2.36
N SER A 308 8.75 32.81 -2.46
CA SER A 308 8.13 32.09 -1.34
C SER A 308 8.87 30.79 -1.04
N ARG A 309 8.75 30.29 0.20
CA ARG A 309 9.27 28.96 0.56
C ARG A 309 8.63 27.85 -0.29
N ALA A 310 7.36 27.98 -0.67
CA ALA A 310 6.70 27.02 -1.56
C ALA A 310 7.34 26.99 -2.95
N GLU A 311 7.62 28.14 -3.54
CA GLU A 311 8.33 28.23 -4.83
C GLU A 311 9.74 27.66 -4.73
N VAL A 312 10.44 27.90 -3.62
CA VAL A 312 11.78 27.34 -3.39
C VAL A 312 11.73 25.82 -3.30
N ILE A 313 10.83 25.22 -2.50
CA ILE A 313 10.71 23.75 -2.40
C ILE A 313 10.37 23.14 -3.76
N ALA A 314 9.38 23.71 -4.46
CA ALA A 314 8.94 23.21 -5.75
C ALA A 314 10.06 23.23 -6.80
N ASN A 315 10.82 24.33 -6.88
CA ASN A 315 11.96 24.44 -7.79
C ASN A 315 13.12 23.55 -7.36
N PHE A 316 13.40 23.46 -6.05
CA PHE A 316 14.44 22.60 -5.49
C PHE A 316 14.19 21.14 -5.87
N VAL A 317 12.96 20.66 -5.65
CA VAL A 317 12.55 19.30 -6.00
C VAL A 317 12.47 19.09 -7.50
N SER A 318 12.08 20.08 -8.30
CA SER A 318 12.12 19.97 -9.75
C SER A 318 13.55 19.75 -10.26
N VAL A 319 14.54 20.48 -9.73
CA VAL A 319 15.95 20.28 -10.04
C VAL A 319 16.42 18.90 -9.57
N ALA A 320 16.03 18.48 -8.36
CA ALA A 320 16.34 17.15 -7.84
C ALA A 320 15.72 16.02 -8.70
N GLY A 321 14.49 16.20 -9.17
CA GLY A 321 13.72 15.22 -9.94
C GLY A 321 14.18 15.09 -11.39
N GLN A 322 14.72 16.14 -12.01
CA GLN A 322 15.38 16.03 -13.32
C GLN A 322 16.58 15.06 -13.28
N ASN A 323 17.18 14.86 -12.09
CA ASN A 323 18.23 13.86 -11.90
C ASN A 323 17.68 12.41 -11.92
N LEU A 324 16.37 12.21 -11.72
CA LEU A 324 15.70 10.89 -11.76
C LEU A 324 15.36 10.43 -13.18
N ASP A 325 15.06 11.37 -14.09
CA ASP A 325 14.75 11.08 -15.50
C ASP A 325 16.02 10.84 -16.37
N GLY A 326 17.21 10.80 -15.75
CA GLY A 326 18.49 10.56 -16.44
C GLY A 326 18.95 11.71 -17.34
N ALA A 327 18.36 12.90 -17.21
CA ALA A 327 18.49 14.00 -18.15
C ALA A 327 19.46 15.11 -17.70
N ILE A 328 20.66 14.74 -17.18
CA ILE A 328 21.89 15.57 -17.01
C ILE A 328 22.40 15.67 -15.54
N HIS A 329 23.69 15.35 -15.36
CA HIS A 329 24.62 15.55 -14.20
C HIS A 329 24.66 14.54 -13.02
N THR A 330 25.86 14.49 -12.42
CA THR A 330 26.45 13.45 -11.56
C THR A 330 26.34 13.76 -10.06
N GLU A 331 25.16 13.73 -9.47
CA GLU A 331 25.02 13.52 -8.01
C GLU A 331 23.59 13.09 -7.60
N ALA A 332 23.54 12.08 -6.72
CA ALA A 332 22.41 11.39 -6.08
C ALA A 332 21.10 11.21 -6.88
N THR A 333 20.94 10.01 -7.41
CA THR A 333 19.63 9.38 -7.60
C THR A 333 18.91 9.34 -6.24
N VAL A 334 17.69 9.87 -6.14
CA VAL A 334 16.76 9.43 -5.08
C VAL A 334 16.38 7.99 -5.43
N VAL A 335 17.28 7.05 -5.13
CA VAL A 335 17.09 5.60 -5.34
C VAL A 335 17.05 4.96 -3.97
N GLY A 336 15.86 4.51 -3.62
CA GLY A 336 15.60 3.77 -2.40
C GLY A 336 14.13 3.79 -2.00
N GLN A 337 13.38 4.85 -2.30
CA GLN A 337 11.95 4.96 -1.95
C GLN A 337 11.03 5.32 -3.12
N VAL A 338 11.52 5.92 -4.22
CA VAL A 338 10.70 6.24 -5.40
C VAL A 338 11.32 5.62 -6.64
N THR A 339 10.52 4.98 -7.47
CA THR A 339 10.91 4.41 -8.77
C THR A 339 9.91 4.85 -9.81
N ILE A 340 10.36 5.37 -10.96
CA ILE A 340 9.46 5.68 -12.07
C ILE A 340 9.19 4.41 -12.86
N VAL A 341 7.91 4.07 -13.00
CA VAL A 341 7.42 2.90 -13.73
C VAL A 341 6.43 3.39 -14.78
N HIS A 342 6.90 3.50 -16.02
CA HIS A 342 6.08 3.98 -17.12
C HIS A 342 4.91 3.04 -17.39
N ASN A 343 3.70 3.62 -17.51
CA ASN A 343 2.46 2.88 -17.71
C ASN A 343 2.14 1.92 -16.57
N ILE A 344 2.50 2.30 -15.33
CA ILE A 344 2.11 1.50 -14.18
C ILE A 344 0.60 1.56 -13.96
N VAL A 345 -0.06 2.66 -14.32
CA VAL A 345 -1.50 2.93 -14.16
C VAL A 345 -2.17 3.11 -15.52
#